data_AF-A0A9W4KH73-F1
#
_entry.id   AF-A0A9W4KH73-F1
#
_cell.length_a   1.000
_cell.length_b   1.000
_cell.length_c   1.000
_cell.angle_alpha   90.00
_cell.angle_beta   90.00
_cell.angle_gamma   90.00
#
_symmetry.space_group_name_H-M   'P 1'
#
loop_
_entity.id
_entity.type
_entity.pdbx_description
1 polymer ?
#
loop_
_entity_poly.entity_id
_entity_poly.type
_entity_poly.pdbx_seq_one_letter_code
_entity_poly.pdbx_strand_id
1 'polypeptide(L)'
;MVYQVYLNWTGNEYDGREILVFPNRHYADEFYNRCVTTTAAGTVNPLSDVVRYSPQFWTFPAATPETRPFYFIDSNAKDLMATTMAARISGYDNNHATGAMPVIPNDATSNVEYVSGGAYYIRTKSTPHLYWFLHEGDEGKISLHTRKATKFRINRDDSGKTSPAPEKDRRVLERKDDVQLVALDSRGSHNVGVWNQSVSTTVTSFRFTFGSFYNGDFGADWNSGATYSKDPTLAYKVEYAGEEWELVN
;
A
#
# COMPACT_ATOMS: atom_id res chain seq x y z
N MET A 1 -2.89 -8.96 -15.80
CA MET A 1 -3.26 -7.58 -16.15
C MET A 1 -2.13 -6.68 -15.68
N VAL A 2 -1.65 -5.76 -16.51
CA VAL A 2 -0.61 -4.79 -16.11
C VAL A 2 -1.22 -3.66 -15.28
N TYR A 3 -0.45 -3.05 -14.39
CA TYR A 3 -0.88 -1.91 -13.60
C TYR A 3 -0.48 -0.61 -14.29
N GLN A 4 -1.44 0.28 -14.52
CA GLN A 4 -1.24 1.53 -15.23
C GLN A 4 -1.42 2.72 -14.29
N VAL A 5 -0.53 3.69 -14.42
CA VAL A 5 -0.59 4.97 -13.71
C VAL A 5 -0.61 6.07 -14.76
N TYR A 6 -1.63 6.92 -14.67
CA TYR A 6 -1.70 8.13 -15.46
C TYR A 6 -0.91 9.25 -14.80
N LEU A 7 -0.10 9.91 -15.61
CA LEU A 7 0.66 11.08 -15.24
C LEU A 7 0.11 12.29 -15.97
N ASN A 8 -0.01 13.40 -15.25
CA ASN A 8 -0.26 14.71 -15.82
C ASN A 8 0.78 15.72 -15.33
N TRP A 9 1.04 16.77 -16.10
CA TRP A 9 1.90 17.85 -15.65
C TRP A 9 1.09 18.91 -14.94
N THR A 10 1.63 19.41 -13.83
CA THR A 10 1.00 20.48 -13.07
C THR A 10 0.86 21.72 -13.95
N GLY A 11 -0.38 22.21 -14.10
CA GLY A 11 -0.68 23.39 -14.92
C GLY A 11 -0.63 23.17 -16.44
N ASN A 12 -0.47 21.93 -16.92
CA ASN A 12 -0.48 21.63 -18.36
C ASN A 12 -1.20 20.30 -18.66
N GLU A 13 -2.50 20.41 -18.95
CA GLU A 13 -3.38 19.27 -19.29
C GLU A 13 -3.21 18.73 -20.73
N TYR A 14 -2.44 19.43 -21.57
CA TYR A 14 -2.30 19.11 -23.00
C TYR A 14 -0.99 18.40 -23.32
N ASP A 15 0.13 18.82 -22.72
CA ASP A 15 1.46 18.30 -23.09
C ASP A 15 1.97 17.19 -22.17
N GLY A 16 1.33 16.98 -21.02
CA GLY A 16 1.83 16.17 -19.92
C GLY A 16 1.28 14.75 -19.78
N ARG A 17 0.70 14.18 -20.84
CA ARG A 17 0.01 12.89 -20.80
C ARG A 17 0.97 11.73 -20.98
N GLU A 18 1.47 11.21 -19.87
CA GLU A 18 2.30 10.00 -19.85
C GLU A 18 1.58 8.89 -19.09
N ILE A 19 1.83 7.65 -19.50
CA ILE A 19 1.37 6.46 -18.81
C ILE A 19 2.60 5.69 -18.36
N LEU A 20 2.66 5.40 -17.06
CA LEU A 20 3.57 4.39 -16.54
C LEU A 20 2.85 3.05 -16.47
N VAL A 21 3.55 2.01 -16.88
CA VAL A 21 3.07 0.63 -16.87
C VAL A 21 4.01 -0.19 -16.01
N PHE A 22 3.42 -0.92 -15.06
CA PHE A 22 4.11 -1.77 -14.10
C PHE A 22 3.51 -3.19 -14.13
N PRO A 23 4.27 -4.23 -13.70
CA PRO A 23 3.72 -5.57 -13.55
C PRO A 23 2.52 -5.64 -12.59
N ASN A 24 2.56 -4.83 -11.52
CA ASN A 24 1.52 -4.73 -10.51
C ASN A 24 1.67 -3.41 -9.73
N ARG A 25 0.72 -3.12 -8.83
CA ARG A 25 0.73 -1.92 -7.98
C ARG A 25 1.98 -1.77 -7.13
N HIS A 26 2.56 -2.87 -6.66
CA HIS A 26 3.69 -2.82 -5.73
C HIS A 26 4.91 -2.11 -6.37
N TYR A 27 5.21 -2.40 -7.63
CA TYR A 27 6.29 -1.70 -8.34
C TYR A 27 5.98 -0.21 -8.58
N ALA A 28 4.70 0.14 -8.75
CA ALA A 28 4.29 1.54 -8.85
C ALA A 28 4.48 2.28 -7.50
N ASP A 29 4.13 1.63 -6.40
CA ASP A 29 4.32 2.16 -5.03
C ASP A 29 5.81 2.37 -4.74
N GLU A 30 6.68 1.42 -5.10
CA GLU A 30 8.13 1.55 -4.98
C GLU A 30 8.70 2.69 -5.83
N PHE A 31 8.27 2.80 -7.08
CA PHE A 31 8.69 3.87 -7.97
C PHE A 31 8.26 5.25 -7.44
N TYR A 32 7.02 5.38 -6.96
CA TYR A 32 6.53 6.62 -6.34
C TYR A 32 7.35 7.00 -5.12
N ASN A 33 7.63 6.04 -4.23
CA ASN A 33 8.47 6.28 -3.06
C ASN A 33 9.88 6.71 -3.46
N ARG A 34 10.46 6.12 -4.52
CA ARG A 34 11.74 6.55 -5.10
C ARG A 34 11.68 8.00 -5.57
N CYS A 35 10.60 8.41 -6.22
CA CYS A 35 10.37 9.78 -6.67
C CYS A 35 10.34 10.78 -5.50
N VAL A 36 9.72 10.47 -4.37
CA VAL A 36 9.63 11.40 -3.24
C VAL A 36 10.83 11.35 -2.28
N THR A 37 11.64 10.29 -2.33
CA THR A 37 12.76 10.08 -1.38
C THR A 37 14.15 10.29 -1.95
N THR A 38 14.35 10.09 -3.26
CA THR A 38 15.70 10.03 -3.82
C THR A 38 16.32 11.42 -3.83
N THR A 39 17.18 11.68 -2.85
CA THR A 39 18.08 12.83 -2.84
C THR A 39 19.49 12.27 -3.00
N ALA A 40 20.15 12.52 -4.13
CA ALA A 40 21.59 12.26 -4.17
C ALA A 40 22.28 13.34 -3.34
N ALA A 41 23.40 12.99 -2.70
CA ALA A 41 24.17 13.97 -1.95
C ALA A 41 24.61 15.12 -2.88
N GLY A 42 24.08 16.32 -2.64
CA GLY A 42 24.41 17.52 -3.42
C GLY A 42 23.55 17.79 -4.66
N THR A 43 22.49 17.01 -4.94
CA THR A 43 21.54 17.32 -6.02
C THR A 43 20.11 17.48 -5.53
N VAL A 44 19.36 18.38 -6.19
CA VAL A 44 17.91 18.53 -5.97
C VAL A 44 17.22 17.34 -6.63
N ASN A 45 16.34 16.66 -5.89
CA ASN A 45 15.48 15.62 -6.44
C ASN A 45 14.48 16.26 -7.42
N PRO A 46 14.55 15.98 -8.74
CA PRO A 46 13.67 16.62 -9.71
C PRO A 46 12.20 16.21 -9.52
N LEU A 47 11.93 15.08 -8.85
CA LEU A 47 10.60 14.55 -8.62
C LEU A 47 10.13 14.70 -7.18
N SER A 48 10.79 15.52 -6.36
CA SER A 48 10.34 15.77 -4.99
C SER A 48 8.90 16.25 -4.96
N ASP A 49 8.46 17.03 -5.95
CA ASP A 49 7.13 17.65 -5.93
C ASP A 49 6.06 16.82 -6.65
N VAL A 50 6.33 15.54 -6.92
CA VAL A 50 5.29 14.62 -7.39
C VAL A 50 4.15 14.55 -6.36
N VAL A 51 2.92 14.60 -6.85
CA VAL A 51 1.71 14.46 -6.06
C VAL A 51 0.93 13.26 -6.57
N ARG A 52 0.56 12.37 -5.66
CA ARG A 52 -0.28 11.20 -5.93
C ARG A 52 -1.67 11.45 -5.38
N TYR A 53 -2.65 11.64 -6.26
CA TYR A 53 -4.05 11.85 -5.83
C TYR A 53 -4.82 10.54 -5.69
N SER A 54 -4.41 9.51 -6.44
CA SER A 54 -4.88 8.15 -6.28
C SER A 54 -3.78 7.17 -6.65
N PRO A 55 -3.93 5.86 -6.33
CA PRO A 55 -2.94 4.88 -6.72
C PRO A 55 -2.55 4.90 -8.21
N GLN A 56 -3.48 5.30 -9.09
CA GLN A 56 -3.31 5.32 -10.55
C GLN A 56 -3.32 6.72 -11.18
N PHE A 57 -3.39 7.81 -10.41
CA PHE A 57 -3.42 9.18 -10.95
C PHE A 57 -2.47 10.12 -10.20
N TRP A 58 -1.37 10.48 -10.87
CA TRP A 58 -0.30 11.29 -10.29
C TRP A 58 -0.08 12.56 -11.13
N THR A 59 0.45 13.60 -10.49
CA THR A 59 0.90 14.82 -11.16
C THR A 59 2.35 15.10 -10.88
N PHE A 60 3.07 15.50 -11.92
CA PHE A 60 4.48 15.83 -11.88
C PHE A 60 4.67 17.35 -11.97
N PRO A 61 5.80 17.88 -11.46
CA PRO A 61 6.20 19.25 -11.75
C PRO A 61 6.37 19.45 -13.26
N ALA A 62 6.36 20.71 -13.71
CA ALA A 62 6.48 21.05 -15.11
C ALA A 62 7.70 20.36 -15.77
N ALA A 63 7.55 19.95 -17.03
CA ALA A 63 8.54 19.12 -17.70
C ALA A 63 9.84 19.86 -17.99
N THR A 64 10.89 19.50 -17.25
CA THR A 64 12.28 19.58 -17.71
C THR A 64 12.72 18.16 -18.11
N PRO A 65 13.83 17.97 -18.83
CA PRO A 65 14.34 16.63 -19.09
C PRO A 65 14.46 15.79 -17.81
N GLU A 66 14.91 16.40 -16.72
CA GLU A 66 15.15 15.71 -15.43
C GLU A 66 13.86 15.31 -14.71
N THR A 67 12.74 16.00 -14.94
CA THR A 67 11.44 15.68 -14.33
C THR A 67 10.64 14.65 -15.13
N ARG A 68 11.15 14.16 -16.27
CA ARG A 68 10.46 13.08 -16.98
C ARG A 68 10.79 11.73 -16.35
N PRO A 69 9.77 10.86 -16.14
CA PRO A 69 9.96 9.51 -15.59
C PRO A 69 11.05 8.71 -16.30
N PHE A 70 11.13 8.77 -17.63
CA PHE A 70 12.17 8.03 -18.38
C PHE A 70 13.59 8.41 -17.95
N TYR A 71 13.89 9.71 -17.89
CA TYR A 71 15.21 10.20 -17.47
C TYR A 71 15.43 9.98 -15.97
N PHE A 72 14.39 10.07 -15.15
CA PHE A 72 14.48 9.76 -13.72
C PHE A 72 14.81 8.28 -13.48
N ILE A 73 14.17 7.36 -14.20
CA ILE A 73 14.47 5.92 -14.11
C ILE A 73 15.94 5.67 -14.47
N ASP A 74 16.41 6.19 -15.59
CA ASP A 74 17.79 5.99 -16.03
C ASP A 74 18.80 6.62 -15.06
N SER A 75 18.49 7.74 -14.40
CA SER A 75 19.46 8.40 -13.50
C SER A 75 19.39 7.93 -12.04
N ASN A 76 18.21 7.60 -11.53
CA ASN A 76 17.95 7.49 -10.09
C ASN A 76 17.27 6.18 -9.67
N ALA A 77 16.73 5.40 -10.61
CA ALA A 77 15.99 4.17 -10.33
C ALA A 77 16.25 3.06 -11.37
N LYS A 78 17.52 2.90 -11.78
CA LYS A 78 17.93 1.93 -12.82
C LYS A 78 17.49 0.50 -12.50
N ASP A 79 17.46 0.15 -11.22
CA ASP A 79 17.00 -1.14 -10.71
C ASP A 79 15.52 -1.41 -11.02
N LEU A 80 14.69 -0.37 -11.15
CA LEU A 80 13.27 -0.49 -11.48
C LEU A 80 13.00 -0.54 -12.99
N MET A 81 14.00 -0.29 -13.84
CA MET A 81 13.85 -0.21 -15.30
C MET A 81 13.26 -1.48 -15.93
N ALA A 82 13.62 -2.66 -15.42
CA ALA A 82 13.07 -3.93 -15.91
C ALA A 82 11.57 -4.11 -15.61
N THR A 83 11.03 -3.32 -14.68
CA THR A 83 9.66 -3.41 -14.16
C THR A 83 8.84 -2.14 -14.42
N THR A 84 9.37 -1.20 -15.21
CA THR A 84 8.70 0.07 -15.49
C THR A 84 8.82 0.40 -16.97
N MET A 85 7.68 0.58 -17.62
CA MET A 85 7.61 1.12 -18.97
C MET A 85 6.93 2.49 -18.91
N ALA A 86 7.57 3.50 -19.48
CA ALA A 86 6.97 4.82 -19.67
C ALA A 86 6.56 4.97 -21.14
N ALA A 87 5.29 5.30 -21.37
CA ALA A 87 4.75 5.61 -22.69
C ALA A 87 4.18 7.03 -22.69
N ARG A 88 4.54 7.82 -23.69
CA ARG A 88 3.95 9.14 -23.91
C ARG A 88 2.75 9.01 -24.83
N ILE A 89 1.63 9.62 -24.47
CA ILE A 89 0.50 9.77 -25.39
C ILE A 89 0.82 10.98 -26.28
N SER A 90 1.25 10.73 -27.51
CA SER A 90 1.49 11.78 -28.50
C SER A 90 0.16 12.25 -29.09
N GLY A 91 -0.34 13.40 -28.63
CA GLY A 91 -1.42 14.14 -29.30
C GLY A 91 -0.83 15.34 -30.03
N TYR A 92 -0.12 15.09 -31.14
CA TYR A 92 0.37 16.18 -32.00
C TYR A 92 -0.51 16.26 -33.24
N ASP A 93 -1.74 16.70 -33.05
CA ASP A 93 -2.56 17.22 -34.16
C ASP A 93 -3.39 18.37 -33.61
N ASN A 94 -3.44 19.47 -34.36
CA ASN A 94 -4.22 20.68 -34.10
C ASN A 94 -5.73 20.42 -34.19
N ASN A 95 -6.16 19.17 -34.03
CA ASN A 95 -7.49 18.67 -34.31
C ASN A 95 -7.98 17.64 -33.28
N HIS A 96 -7.55 17.79 -32.02
CA HIS A 96 -8.13 17.09 -30.86
C HIS A 96 -8.24 15.56 -30.97
N ALA A 97 -7.43 14.91 -31.80
CA ALA A 97 -7.27 13.47 -31.78
C ALA A 97 -6.42 13.09 -30.55
N THR A 98 -6.98 13.35 -29.37
CA THR A 98 -6.50 12.76 -28.12
C THR A 98 -6.64 11.26 -28.30
N GLY A 99 -5.53 10.56 -28.54
CA GLY A 99 -5.52 9.10 -28.49
C GLY A 99 -6.26 8.68 -27.23
N ALA A 100 -7.32 7.89 -27.39
CA ALA A 100 -8.24 7.59 -26.31
C ALA A 100 -7.44 7.11 -25.10
N MET A 101 -7.49 7.87 -24.01
CA MET A 101 -6.86 7.43 -22.78
C MET A 101 -7.54 6.12 -22.37
N PRO A 102 -6.76 5.07 -22.06
CA PRO A 102 -7.37 3.84 -21.58
C PRO A 102 -8.19 4.16 -20.33
N VAL A 103 -9.41 3.63 -20.28
CA VAL A 103 -10.25 3.74 -19.09
C VAL A 103 -9.54 2.99 -17.97
N ILE A 104 -9.14 3.72 -16.94
CA ILE A 104 -8.60 3.12 -15.72
C ILE A 104 -9.80 2.60 -14.92
N PRO A 105 -9.91 1.28 -14.68
CA PRO A 105 -11.01 0.75 -13.88
C PRO A 105 -10.97 1.34 -12.48
N ASN A 106 -12.05 1.99 -12.08
CA ASN A 106 -12.23 2.47 -10.71
C ASN A 106 -12.73 1.32 -9.83
N ASP A 107 -11.84 0.41 -9.43
CA ASP A 107 -12.15 -0.58 -8.40
C ASP A 107 -11.89 0.05 -7.03
N ALA A 108 -12.86 -0.06 -6.12
CA ALA A 108 -12.78 0.47 -4.76
C ALA A 108 -11.57 -0.09 -3.99
N THR A 109 -11.08 -1.28 -4.33
CA THR A 109 -9.89 -1.91 -3.72
C THR A 109 -8.58 -1.51 -4.39
N SER A 110 -8.59 -1.27 -5.71
CA SER A 110 -7.39 -0.85 -6.45
C SER A 110 -7.00 0.61 -6.16
N ASN A 111 -7.93 1.39 -5.63
CA ASN A 111 -7.78 2.83 -5.37
C ASN A 111 -7.54 3.23 -3.90
N VAL A 112 -7.43 2.27 -2.97
CA VAL A 112 -7.08 2.58 -1.57
C VAL A 112 -5.58 2.87 -1.48
N GLU A 113 -5.20 4.09 -1.15
CA GLU A 113 -3.80 4.41 -0.86
C GLU A 113 -3.40 3.91 0.54
N TYR A 114 -2.30 3.16 0.61
CA TYR A 114 -1.80 2.60 1.87
C TYR A 114 -0.72 3.52 2.42
N VAL A 115 -1.03 4.26 3.48
CA VAL A 115 -0.12 5.21 4.10
C VAL A 115 0.09 4.87 5.57
N SER A 116 1.25 5.22 6.10
CA SER A 116 1.51 5.13 7.54
C SER A 116 0.51 5.99 8.32
N GLY A 117 -0.05 5.44 9.40
CA GLY A 117 -1.12 6.07 10.18
C GLY A 117 -2.52 5.89 9.59
N GLY A 118 -2.65 5.34 8.38
CA GLY A 118 -3.94 5.00 7.78
C GLY A 118 -4.66 3.89 8.55
N ALA A 119 -5.99 3.93 8.57
CA ALA A 119 -6.83 2.97 9.28
C ALA A 119 -7.78 2.23 8.33
N TYR A 120 -7.61 0.92 8.24
CA TYR A 120 -8.23 0.06 7.22
C TYR A 120 -8.97 -1.10 7.88
N TYR A 121 -10.04 -1.57 7.25
CA TYR A 121 -10.53 -2.92 7.50
C TYR A 121 -9.63 -3.92 6.76
N ILE A 122 -9.42 -5.09 7.34
CA ILE A 122 -8.60 -6.15 6.75
C ILE A 122 -9.51 -7.35 6.49
N ARG A 123 -9.47 -7.90 5.27
CA ARG A 123 -10.29 -9.05 4.86
C ARG A 123 -9.50 -10.04 4.01
N THR A 124 -9.96 -11.28 3.93
CA THR A 124 -9.35 -12.27 3.04
C THR A 124 -9.66 -11.92 1.58
N LYS A 125 -8.70 -12.16 0.67
CA LYS A 125 -8.96 -12.02 -0.77
C LYS A 125 -9.78 -13.16 -1.35
N SER A 126 -9.57 -14.37 -0.85
CA SER A 126 -10.28 -15.57 -1.30
C SER A 126 -11.77 -15.52 -0.95
N THR A 127 -12.09 -14.90 0.19
CA THR A 127 -13.43 -14.89 0.79
C THR A 127 -13.77 -13.48 1.31
N PRO A 128 -14.04 -12.49 0.43
CA PRO A 128 -14.10 -11.05 0.77
C PRO A 128 -15.17 -10.60 1.78
N HIS A 129 -15.96 -11.54 2.31
CA HIS A 129 -16.90 -11.29 3.39
C HIS A 129 -16.34 -11.59 4.78
N LEU A 130 -15.14 -12.18 4.89
CA LEU A 130 -14.46 -12.45 6.16
C LEU A 130 -13.51 -11.31 6.53
N TYR A 131 -13.85 -10.58 7.59
CA TYR A 131 -13.08 -9.44 8.09
C TYR A 131 -12.41 -9.75 9.42
N TRP A 132 -11.25 -9.14 9.66
CA TRP A 132 -10.63 -9.13 10.97
C TRP A 132 -11.51 -8.40 11.96
N PHE A 133 -11.74 -9.03 13.10
CA PHE A 133 -12.60 -8.52 14.17
C PHE A 133 -11.93 -8.74 15.52
N LEU A 134 -11.80 -7.66 16.29
CA LEU A 134 -11.37 -7.69 17.68
C LEU A 134 -12.58 -8.00 18.57
N HIS A 135 -12.50 -9.08 19.35
CA HIS A 135 -13.56 -9.42 20.30
C HIS A 135 -13.47 -8.57 21.56
N GLU A 136 -14.60 -7.96 21.94
CA GLU A 136 -14.72 -7.27 23.22
C GLU A 136 -14.81 -8.30 24.36
N GLY A 137 -13.75 -8.41 25.17
CA GLY A 137 -13.75 -9.19 26.42
C GLY A 137 -12.93 -10.49 26.40
N ASP A 138 -12.65 -11.06 25.23
CA ASP A 138 -11.86 -12.31 25.10
C ASP A 138 -10.35 -12.03 25.02
N GLU A 139 -9.80 -11.35 26.03
CA GLU A 139 -8.35 -11.07 26.15
C GLU A 139 -7.74 -10.36 24.92
N GLY A 140 -8.60 -9.69 24.12
CA GLY A 140 -8.25 -9.03 22.88
C GLY A 140 -7.85 -9.97 21.74
N LYS A 141 -8.44 -11.15 21.69
CA LYS A 141 -8.36 -12.06 20.55
C LYS A 141 -8.87 -11.42 19.26
N ILE A 142 -8.16 -11.63 18.16
CA ILE A 142 -8.59 -11.22 16.82
C ILE A 142 -9.03 -12.48 16.05
N SER A 143 -10.24 -12.44 15.50
CA SER A 143 -10.82 -13.53 14.71
C SER A 143 -11.30 -13.02 13.36
N LEU A 144 -11.82 -13.93 12.53
CA LEU A 144 -12.55 -13.56 11.32
C LEU A 144 -14.04 -13.56 11.57
N HIS A 145 -14.74 -12.55 11.06
CA HIS A 145 -16.17 -12.42 11.22
C HIS A 145 -16.83 -11.96 9.92
N THR A 146 -18.06 -12.43 9.66
CA THR A 146 -18.76 -12.17 8.39
C THR A 146 -19.61 -10.90 8.37
N ARG A 147 -19.98 -10.38 9.55
CA ARG A 147 -20.89 -9.23 9.71
C ARG A 147 -20.32 -8.07 10.54
N LYS A 148 -19.10 -8.21 11.03
CA LYS A 148 -18.45 -7.26 11.93
C LYS A 148 -17.02 -7.12 11.45
N ALA A 149 -16.48 -5.92 11.58
CA ALA A 149 -15.13 -5.60 11.18
C ALA A 149 -14.56 -4.57 12.15
N THR A 150 -13.26 -4.68 12.42
CA THR A 150 -12.51 -3.72 13.22
C THR A 150 -11.58 -2.96 12.29
N LYS A 151 -11.43 -1.64 12.49
CA LYS A 151 -10.40 -0.87 11.77
C LYS A 151 -9.05 -1.07 12.46
N PHE A 152 -8.03 -1.27 11.65
CA PHE A 152 -6.65 -1.41 12.10
C PHE A 152 -5.84 -0.24 11.54
N ARG A 153 -5.24 0.54 12.42
CA ARG A 153 -4.25 1.54 12.05
C ARG A 153 -2.91 0.86 11.80
N ILE A 154 -2.29 1.19 10.67
CA ILE A 154 -1.01 0.62 10.26
C ILE A 154 0.04 1.71 10.29
N ASN A 155 1.03 1.59 11.16
CA ASN A 155 2.09 2.56 11.31
C ASN A 155 3.40 1.97 10.79
N ARG A 156 4.08 2.66 9.88
CA ARG A 156 5.46 2.31 9.49
C ARG A 156 6.37 2.46 10.72
N ASP A 157 7.19 1.45 10.96
CA ASP A 157 8.22 1.47 12.00
C ASP A 157 9.58 1.77 11.36
N ASP A 158 10.01 3.03 11.44
CA ASP A 158 11.33 3.47 10.96
C ASP A 158 12.38 3.53 12.09
N SER A 159 12.08 3.06 13.30
CA SER A 159 12.98 3.20 14.47
C SER A 159 14.33 2.51 14.30
N GLY A 160 14.42 1.52 13.39
CA GLY A 160 15.66 0.82 13.04
C GLY A 160 16.41 1.38 11.82
N LYS A 161 15.89 2.40 11.13
CA LYS A 161 16.47 2.92 9.88
C LYS A 161 17.41 4.10 10.14
N THR A 162 18.51 4.17 9.39
CA THR A 162 19.55 5.20 9.49
C THR A 162 19.05 6.63 9.24
N SER A 163 17.91 6.79 8.56
CA SER A 163 17.24 8.07 8.38
C SER A 163 15.74 7.87 8.62
N PRO A 164 15.20 8.34 9.75
CA PRO A 164 13.77 8.24 10.04
C PRO A 164 12.94 9.06 9.05
N ALA A 165 11.67 8.71 8.92
CA ALA A 165 10.71 9.44 8.08
C ALA A 165 10.73 10.96 8.37
N PRO A 166 10.70 11.81 7.34
CA PRO A 166 10.48 13.24 7.55
C PRO A 166 9.06 13.51 8.09
N GLU A 167 8.87 14.65 8.76
CA GLU A 167 7.61 15.06 9.41
C GLU A 167 6.40 15.12 8.45
N LYS A 168 6.66 15.25 7.14
CA LYS A 168 5.68 15.17 6.04
C LYS A 168 5.99 13.98 5.15
N ASP A 169 6.01 12.79 5.72
CA ASP A 169 6.24 11.56 4.99
C ASP A 169 5.10 11.28 4.00
N ARG A 170 5.39 11.50 2.72
CA ARG A 170 4.46 11.24 1.62
C ARG A 170 4.58 9.82 1.07
N ARG A 171 5.49 8.99 1.61
CA ARG A 171 5.70 7.64 1.13
C ARG A 171 4.49 6.77 1.43
N VAL A 172 4.07 5.97 0.45
CA VAL A 172 3.12 4.88 0.65
C VAL A 172 3.81 3.66 1.25
N LEU A 173 3.06 2.79 1.93
CA LEU A 173 3.59 1.56 2.53
C LEU A 173 4.06 0.58 1.45
N GLU A 174 5.29 0.05 1.59
CA GLU A 174 5.87 -0.96 0.71
C GLU A 174 5.89 -2.32 1.40
N ARG A 175 5.89 -3.41 0.63
CA ARG A 175 5.92 -4.77 1.19
C ARG A 175 7.10 -5.04 2.13
N LYS A 176 8.22 -4.35 1.92
CA LYS A 176 9.43 -4.48 2.76
C LYS A 176 9.41 -3.59 4.01
N ASP A 177 8.41 -2.72 4.17
CA ASP A 177 8.31 -1.88 5.35
C ASP A 177 7.96 -2.72 6.57
N ASP A 178 8.69 -2.48 7.67
CA ASP A 178 8.26 -2.91 8.99
C ASP A 178 7.08 -2.03 9.42
N VAL A 179 6.05 -2.67 9.97
CA VAL A 179 4.82 -2.02 10.40
C VAL A 179 4.37 -2.52 11.77
N GLN A 180 3.71 -1.63 12.49
CA GLN A 180 2.98 -1.92 13.71
C GLN A 180 1.48 -1.79 13.43
N LEU A 181 0.73 -2.74 13.95
CA LEU A 181 -0.72 -2.78 13.82
C LEU A 181 -1.37 -2.37 15.14
N VAL A 182 -2.39 -1.53 15.04
CA VAL A 182 -3.18 -1.04 16.18
C VAL A 182 -4.66 -1.23 15.88
N ALA A 183 -5.34 -2.08 16.63
CA ALA A 183 -6.79 -2.25 16.53
C ALA A 183 -7.50 -1.05 17.15
N LEU A 184 -8.53 -0.53 16.46
CA LEU A 184 -9.30 0.62 16.90
C LEU A 184 -10.73 0.17 17.25
N ASP A 185 -11.16 0.47 18.47
CA ASP A 185 -12.53 0.21 18.93
C ASP A 185 -13.11 1.42 19.68
N SER A 186 -14.30 1.24 20.27
CA SER A 186 -14.98 2.29 21.05
C SER A 186 -14.27 2.65 22.37
N ARG A 187 -13.35 1.80 22.85
CA ARG A 187 -12.64 1.95 24.13
C ARG A 187 -11.24 2.55 23.95
N GLY A 188 -10.68 2.47 22.73
CA GLY A 188 -9.45 3.14 22.38
C GLY A 188 -8.66 2.42 21.30
N SER A 189 -7.35 2.36 21.52
CA SER A 189 -6.36 1.81 20.59
C SER A 189 -5.59 0.69 21.27
N HIS A 190 -5.51 -0.47 20.61
CA HIS A 190 -4.89 -1.67 21.17
C HIS A 190 -3.76 -2.14 20.26
N ASN A 191 -2.55 -2.26 20.79
CA ASN A 191 -1.43 -2.81 20.01
C ASN A 191 -1.74 -4.25 19.64
N VAL A 192 -1.42 -4.63 18.41
CA VAL A 192 -1.61 -5.99 17.92
C VAL A 192 -0.25 -6.70 17.90
N GLY A 193 -0.26 -7.97 18.30
CA GLY A 193 0.88 -8.85 18.27
C GLY A 193 0.50 -10.30 18.11
N VAL A 194 1.47 -11.17 18.40
CA VAL A 194 1.35 -12.61 18.20
C VAL A 194 1.68 -13.31 19.51
N TRP A 195 0.76 -14.16 19.97
CA TRP A 195 0.93 -15.03 21.14
C TRP A 195 0.56 -16.45 20.76
N ASN A 196 1.47 -17.41 20.97
CA ASN A 196 1.27 -18.82 20.58
C ASN A 196 0.70 -18.96 19.16
N GLN A 197 1.28 -18.24 18.19
CA GLN A 197 0.86 -18.19 16.78
C GLN A 197 -0.50 -17.53 16.50
N SER A 198 -1.26 -17.16 17.54
CA SER A 198 -2.53 -16.42 17.39
C SER A 198 -2.28 -14.91 17.38
N VAL A 199 -2.94 -14.21 16.47
CA VAL A 199 -2.94 -12.75 16.42
C VAL A 199 -3.94 -12.23 17.46
N SER A 200 -3.45 -11.38 18.35
CA SER A 200 -4.22 -10.83 19.48
C SER A 200 -3.68 -9.46 19.88
N THR A 201 -4.38 -8.77 20.77
CA THR A 201 -3.84 -7.54 21.35
C THR A 201 -2.74 -7.84 22.35
N THR A 202 -1.72 -7.00 22.40
CA THR A 202 -0.57 -7.14 23.28
C THR A 202 -0.27 -5.81 23.96
N VAL A 203 0.47 -5.83 25.08
CA VAL A 203 0.91 -4.59 25.75
C VAL A 203 1.99 -3.90 24.90
N THR A 204 2.92 -4.68 24.36
CA THR A 204 4.02 -4.21 23.51
C THR A 204 3.68 -4.35 22.04
N SER A 205 4.09 -3.38 21.21
CA SER A 205 3.96 -3.46 19.76
C SER A 205 4.78 -4.63 19.19
N PHE A 206 4.15 -5.46 18.35
CA PHE A 206 4.84 -6.44 17.54
C PHE A 206 5.17 -5.85 16.16
N ARG A 207 6.32 -6.22 15.61
CA ARG A 207 6.75 -5.79 14.27
C ARG A 207 6.34 -6.83 13.24
N PHE A 208 5.43 -6.44 12.36
CA PHE A 208 5.08 -7.18 11.15
C PHE A 208 5.83 -6.58 9.98
N THR A 209 5.93 -7.30 8.86
CA THR A 209 6.23 -6.65 7.58
C THR A 209 4.91 -6.34 6.88
N PHE A 210 4.80 -5.23 6.17
CA PHE A 210 3.60 -4.94 5.39
C PHE A 210 3.36 -6.01 4.32
N GLY A 211 4.44 -6.65 3.85
CA GLY A 211 4.41 -7.81 2.97
C GLY A 211 3.67 -9.02 3.55
N SER A 212 3.55 -9.14 4.89
CA SER A 212 2.84 -10.25 5.54
C SER A 212 1.37 -10.36 5.09
N PHE A 213 0.72 -9.26 4.68
CA PHE A 213 -0.63 -9.30 4.11
C PHE A 213 -0.70 -10.00 2.75
N TYR A 214 0.41 -10.09 2.02
CA TYR A 214 0.44 -10.59 0.64
C TYR A 214 1.13 -11.94 0.48
N ASN A 215 1.90 -12.37 1.48
CA ASN A 215 2.80 -13.52 1.34
C ASN A 215 2.30 -14.79 2.06
N GLY A 216 1.04 -14.79 2.54
CA GLY A 216 0.50 -15.93 3.29
C GLY A 216 0.99 -16.02 4.73
N ASP A 217 1.54 -14.95 5.30
CA ASP A 217 1.97 -14.97 6.71
C ASP A 217 0.76 -15.00 7.66
N PHE A 218 -0.36 -14.39 7.29
CA PHE A 218 -1.58 -14.45 8.08
C PHE A 218 -2.48 -15.58 7.59
N GLY A 219 -3.07 -16.33 8.52
CA GLY A 219 -3.92 -17.48 8.23
C GLY A 219 -5.15 -17.56 9.12
N ALA A 220 -6.05 -18.48 8.79
CA ALA A 220 -7.25 -18.76 9.58
C ALA A 220 -7.12 -20.12 10.28
N ASP A 221 -7.14 -20.13 11.61
CA ASP A 221 -7.26 -21.36 12.39
C ASP A 221 -8.74 -21.65 12.68
N TRP A 222 -9.27 -22.63 11.94
CA TRP A 222 -10.64 -23.12 12.08
C TRP A 222 -10.80 -24.16 13.20
N ASN A 223 -9.69 -24.63 13.79
CA ASN A 223 -9.69 -25.69 14.80
C ASN A 223 -9.73 -25.15 16.23
N SER A 224 -9.71 -23.82 16.43
CA SER A 224 -9.76 -23.23 17.77
C SER A 224 -11.06 -23.64 18.48
N GLY A 225 -10.91 -24.42 19.56
CA GLY A 225 -11.93 -25.28 20.15
C GLY A 225 -13.24 -24.61 20.61
N ALA A 226 -14.25 -25.47 20.73
CA ALA A 226 -15.68 -25.22 20.92
C ALA A 226 -16.12 -24.47 22.20
N THR A 227 -15.25 -23.73 22.88
CA THR A 227 -15.57 -23.25 24.24
C THR A 227 -16.11 -21.83 24.32
N TYR A 228 -15.74 -20.87 23.43
CA TYR A 228 -16.23 -19.49 23.56
C TYR A 228 -16.54 -18.70 22.26
N SER A 229 -16.04 -19.09 21.08
CA SER A 229 -16.46 -18.46 19.80
C SER A 229 -16.44 -19.46 18.65
N LYS A 230 -17.49 -19.47 17.81
CA LYS A 230 -17.52 -20.27 16.55
C LYS A 230 -16.65 -19.67 15.43
N ASP A 231 -16.11 -18.48 15.67
CA ASP A 231 -15.36 -17.74 14.67
C ASP A 231 -13.91 -18.23 14.59
N PRO A 232 -13.34 -18.41 13.39
CA PRO A 232 -11.97 -18.86 13.22
C PRO A 232 -10.99 -17.81 13.74
N THR A 233 -9.95 -18.27 14.43
CA THR A 233 -8.94 -17.40 15.01
C THR A 233 -7.96 -16.95 13.94
N LEU A 234 -7.52 -15.69 14.00
CA LEU A 234 -6.47 -15.22 13.11
C LEU A 234 -5.12 -15.75 13.61
N ALA A 235 -4.35 -16.38 12.72
CA ALA A 235 -3.06 -16.97 13.02
C ALA A 235 -1.93 -16.27 12.23
N TYR A 236 -0.69 -16.35 12.73
CA TYR A 236 0.49 -15.76 12.11
C TYR A 236 1.60 -16.79 11.94
N LYS A 237 2.12 -16.90 10.71
CA LYS A 237 3.14 -17.83 10.23
C LYS A 237 2.86 -19.28 10.59
N VAL A 238 1.61 -19.70 10.40
CA VAL A 238 1.20 -21.09 10.53
C VAL A 238 1.38 -21.81 9.20
N GLU A 239 2.09 -22.92 9.24
CA GLU A 239 2.39 -23.73 8.05
C GLU A 239 1.08 -24.16 7.36
N TYR A 240 1.02 -23.98 6.04
CA TYR A 240 -0.12 -24.36 5.17
C TYR A 240 -1.46 -23.65 5.43
N ALA A 241 -1.54 -22.73 6.40
CA ALA A 241 -2.77 -21.97 6.70
C ALA A 241 -2.76 -20.55 6.12
N GLY A 242 -1.70 -20.18 5.39
CA GLY A 242 -1.48 -18.84 4.87
C GLY A 242 -2.51 -18.41 3.82
N GLU A 243 -3.05 -17.20 3.98
CA GLU A 243 -3.96 -16.56 3.04
C GLU A 243 -3.41 -15.19 2.59
N GLU A 244 -3.85 -14.72 1.42
CA GLU A 244 -3.65 -13.32 1.06
C GLU A 244 -4.79 -12.45 1.60
N TRP A 245 -4.41 -11.27 2.08
CA TRP A 245 -5.27 -10.30 2.72
C TRP A 245 -5.25 -8.99 1.95
N GLU A 246 -6.36 -8.26 2.04
CA GLU A 246 -6.47 -6.94 1.46
C GLU A 246 -7.00 -5.92 2.48
N LEU A 247 -6.53 -4.68 2.31
CA LEU A 247 -6.89 -3.55 3.13
C LEU A 247 -7.94 -2.73 2.39
N VAL A 248 -9.05 -2.43 3.06
CA VAL A 248 -10.17 -1.67 2.50
C VAL A 248 -10.60 -0.53 3.43
N ASN A 249 -11.16 0.54 2.87
CA ASN A 249 -11.56 1.76 3.62
C ASN A 249 -12.93 1.66 4.30
#